data_AF-A0A3S5HUC5-F1
#
_entry.id   AF-A0A3S5HUC5-F1
#
_cell.length_a   1.000
_cell.length_b   1.000
_cell.length_c   1.000
_cell.angle_alpha   90.00
_cell.angle_beta   90.00
_cell.angle_gamma   90.00
#
_symmetry.space_group_name_H-M   'P 1'
#
loop_
_entity.id
_entity.type
_entity.pdbx_description
1 polymer ?
#
loop_
_entity_poly.entity_id
_entity_poly.type
_entity_poly.pdbx_seq_one_letter_code
_entity_poly.pdbx_strand_id
1 'polypeptide(L)'
;SHHQQWLLDKQDLIRERQPDISILVEDEYQKVFIFFASVIQTLGEQLKLRQQVIATATVYFKRFYARNSLKCIDPLLLAPTCIFLASKVEEFGVISNSRLITTCQTVIKNKFGYAYTQEFPYRINHIL
;
A
#
# COMPACT_ATOMS: atom_id res chain seq x y z
N SER A 1 -20.65 -5.32 -2.01
CA SER A 1 -19.79 -6.52 -1.83
C SER A 1 -18.74 -6.59 -2.95
N HIS A 2 -17.77 -7.52 -2.91
CA HIS A 2 -16.73 -7.64 -3.95
C HIS A 2 -17.32 -7.73 -5.38
N HIS A 3 -18.27 -8.65 -5.58
CA HIS A 3 -18.84 -8.92 -6.90
C HIS A 3 -19.61 -7.72 -7.49
N GLN A 4 -20.20 -6.87 -6.65
CA GLN A 4 -21.05 -5.75 -7.09
C GLN A 4 -20.26 -4.48 -7.37
N GLN A 5 -19.11 -4.28 -6.70
CA GLN A 5 -18.48 -2.95 -6.61
C GLN A 5 -17.01 -2.95 -7.03
N TRP A 6 -16.37 -4.11 -7.10
CA TRP A 6 -14.91 -4.23 -7.25
C TRP A 6 -14.47 -5.09 -8.43
N LEU A 7 -15.43 -5.53 -9.24
CA LEU A 7 -15.19 -5.99 -10.60
C LEU A 7 -15.35 -4.76 -11.49
N LEU A 8 -14.23 -4.12 -11.84
CA LEU A 8 -14.20 -2.84 -12.54
C LEU A 8 -13.82 -3.05 -14.01
N ASP A 9 -14.52 -2.35 -14.89
CA ASP A 9 -14.19 -2.36 -16.31
C ASP A 9 -12.93 -1.54 -16.59
N LYS A 10 -12.17 -1.97 -17.61
CA LYS A 10 -10.94 -1.29 -18.00
C LYS A 10 -11.17 0.20 -18.32
N GLN A 11 -12.32 0.54 -18.92
CA GLN A 11 -12.65 1.91 -19.30
C GLN A 11 -12.85 2.81 -18.08
N ASP A 12 -13.53 2.31 -17.05
CA ASP A 12 -13.74 3.05 -15.80
C ASP A 12 -12.42 3.28 -15.07
N LEU A 13 -11.56 2.26 -15.02
CA LEU A 13 -10.22 2.39 -14.44
C LEU A 13 -9.37 3.43 -15.16
N ILE A 14 -9.41 3.48 -16.49
CA ILE A 14 -8.67 4.50 -17.26
C ILE A 14 -9.19 5.89 -16.93
N ARG A 15 -10.52 6.06 -16.84
CA ARG A 15 -11.15 7.34 -16.50
C ARG A 15 -10.70 7.87 -15.14
N GLU A 16 -10.73 7.03 -14.12
CA GLU A 16 -10.31 7.41 -12.76
C GLU A 16 -8.79 7.68 -12.68
N ARG A 17 -7.99 7.00 -13.50
CA ARG A 17 -6.53 7.16 -13.57
C ARG A 17 -6.08 8.31 -14.46
N GLN A 18 -6.95 8.86 -15.28
CA GLN A 18 -6.64 9.97 -16.20
C GLN A 18 -5.83 11.11 -15.56
N PRO A 19 -6.13 11.61 -14.33
CA PRO A 19 -5.32 12.64 -13.69
C PRO A 19 -3.88 12.18 -13.40
N ASP A 20 -3.66 10.90 -13.07
CA ASP A 20 -2.33 10.35 -12.80
C ASP A 20 -1.58 10.07 -14.10
N ILE A 21 -2.27 9.54 -15.11
CA ILE A 21 -1.71 9.22 -16.44
C ILE A 21 -1.26 10.50 -17.17
N SER A 22 -1.86 11.65 -16.85
CA SER A 22 -1.40 12.94 -17.40
C SER A 22 0.01 13.34 -16.95
N ILE A 23 0.54 12.68 -15.90
CA ILE A 23 1.82 13.01 -15.25
C ILE A 23 2.80 11.84 -15.35
N LEU A 24 2.29 10.62 -15.26
CA LEU A 24 3.04 9.37 -15.32
C LEU A 24 2.60 8.58 -16.56
N VAL A 25 3.55 8.04 -17.33
CA VAL A 25 3.20 7.15 -18.43
C VAL A 25 2.53 5.88 -17.87
N GLU A 26 1.62 5.26 -18.61
CA GLU A 26 0.85 4.08 -18.14
C GLU A 26 1.75 2.94 -17.61
N ASP A 27 2.90 2.72 -18.23
CA ASP A 27 3.90 1.74 -17.78
C ASP A 27 4.54 2.13 -16.43
N GLU A 28 4.85 3.40 -16.23
CA GLU A 28 5.37 3.92 -14.96
C GLU A 28 4.31 3.79 -13.85
N TYR A 29 3.06 4.09 -14.18
CA TYR A 29 1.94 3.90 -13.27
C TYR A 29 1.85 2.43 -12.81
N GLN A 30 1.93 1.46 -13.73
CA GLN A 30 1.96 0.05 -13.35
C GLN A 30 3.17 -0.33 -12.49
N LYS A 31 4.36 0.19 -12.81
CA LYS A 31 5.58 -0.03 -12.03
C LYS A 31 5.44 0.45 -10.59
N VAL A 32 4.74 1.57 -10.35
CA VAL A 32 4.42 2.04 -8.99
C VAL A 32 3.62 0.99 -8.21
N PHE A 33 2.59 0.38 -8.80
CA PHE A 33 1.81 -0.67 -8.11
C PHE A 33 2.61 -1.93 -7.85
N ILE A 34 3.47 -2.33 -8.78
CA ILE A 34 4.36 -3.49 -8.61
C ILE A 34 5.34 -3.22 -7.46
N PHE A 35 5.94 -2.03 -7.45
CA PHE A 35 6.85 -1.59 -6.40
C PHE A 35 6.17 -1.62 -5.03
N PHE A 36 5.01 -0.99 -4.88
CA PHE A 36 4.31 -0.95 -3.58
C PHE A 36 3.74 -2.31 -3.16
N ALA A 37 3.37 -3.18 -4.10
CA ALA A 37 3.05 -4.57 -3.78
C ALA A 37 4.28 -5.29 -3.18
N SER A 38 5.49 -5.05 -3.71
CA SER A 38 6.73 -5.57 -3.14
C SER A 38 7.05 -4.97 -1.77
N VAL A 39 6.75 -3.69 -1.54
CA VAL A 39 6.87 -3.04 -0.23
C VAL A 39 5.94 -3.69 0.79
N ILE A 40 4.65 -3.85 0.45
CA ILE A 40 3.65 -4.50 1.31
C ILE A 40 4.06 -5.93 1.63
N GLN A 41 4.50 -6.70 0.62
CA GLN A 41 5.02 -8.05 0.79
C GLN A 41 6.18 -8.09 1.78
N THR A 42 7.19 -7.25 1.59
CA THR A 42 8.37 -7.19 2.45
C THR A 42 8.02 -6.79 3.88
N LEU A 43 7.15 -5.79 4.06
CA LEU A 43 6.67 -5.36 5.37
C LEU A 43 5.94 -6.50 6.09
N GLY A 44 5.05 -7.20 5.39
CA GLY A 44 4.32 -8.33 5.93
C GLY A 44 5.23 -9.47 6.37
N GLU A 45 6.26 -9.80 5.58
CA GLU A 45 7.26 -10.81 5.93
C GLU A 45 8.07 -10.42 7.18
N GLN A 46 8.52 -9.16 7.28
CA GLN A 46 9.25 -8.68 8.47
C GLN A 46 8.37 -8.67 9.73
N LEU A 47 7.08 -8.38 9.56
CA LEU A 47 6.08 -8.47 10.63
C LEU A 47 5.65 -9.92 10.94
N LYS A 48 6.11 -10.91 10.15
CA LYS A 48 5.74 -12.33 10.22
C LYS A 48 4.24 -12.57 10.08
N LEU A 49 3.60 -11.83 9.16
CA LEU A 49 2.18 -11.97 8.87
C LEU A 49 1.91 -13.19 7.97
N ARG A 50 0.70 -13.75 8.06
CA ARG A 50 0.23 -14.76 7.12
C ARG A 50 0.00 -14.14 5.74
N GLN A 51 0.15 -14.95 4.69
CA GLN A 51 -0.07 -14.44 3.33
C GLN A 51 -1.48 -13.91 3.09
N GLN A 52 -2.49 -14.48 3.74
CA GLN A 52 -3.86 -13.97 3.69
C GLN A 52 -3.94 -12.48 4.05
N VAL A 53 -3.23 -12.06 5.10
CA VAL A 53 -3.19 -10.65 5.55
C VAL A 53 -2.51 -9.75 4.52
N ILE A 54 -1.38 -10.20 3.96
CA ILE A 54 -0.59 -9.46 2.98
C ILE A 54 -1.37 -9.31 1.66
N ALA A 55 -2.06 -10.37 1.25
CA ALA A 55 -2.94 -10.36 0.08
C ALA A 55 -4.11 -9.38 0.28
N THR A 56 -4.78 -9.42 1.43
CA THR A 56 -5.85 -8.49 1.78
C THR A 56 -5.36 -7.04 1.81
N ALA A 57 -4.19 -6.77 2.41
CA ALA A 57 -3.58 -5.43 2.40
C ALA A 57 -3.28 -4.94 0.97
N THR A 58 -2.74 -5.81 0.11
CA THR A 58 -2.47 -5.50 -1.30
C THR A 58 -3.77 -5.16 -2.06
N VAL A 59 -4.85 -5.89 -1.78
CA VAL A 59 -6.17 -5.62 -2.36
C VAL A 59 -6.70 -4.26 -1.88
N TYR A 60 -6.57 -3.93 -0.59
CA TYR A 60 -6.96 -2.61 -0.07
C TYR A 60 -6.21 -1.48 -0.75
N PHE A 61 -4.90 -1.62 -0.89
CA PHE A 61 -4.06 -0.63 -1.57
C PHE A 61 -4.51 -0.41 -3.03
N LYS A 62 -4.69 -1.50 -3.80
CA LYS A 62 -5.15 -1.42 -5.19
C LYS A 62 -6.55 -0.83 -5.32
N ARG A 63 -7.46 -1.21 -4.41
CA ARG A 63 -8.84 -0.72 -4.40
C ARG A 63 -8.93 0.76 -4.06
N PHE A 64 -8.09 1.24 -3.14
CA PHE A 64 -8.02 2.66 -2.82
C PHE A 64 -7.66 3.47 -4.06
N TYR A 65 -6.56 3.13 -4.74
CA TYR A 65 -6.14 3.87 -5.94
C TYR A 65 -6.90 3.50 -7.23
N ALA A 66 -7.82 2.54 -7.18
CA ALA A 66 -8.75 2.31 -8.28
C ALA A 66 -9.83 3.40 -8.37
N ARG A 67 -10.05 4.15 -7.29
CA ARG A 67 -11.06 5.23 -7.20
C ARG A 67 -10.49 6.56 -6.68
N ASN A 68 -9.19 6.62 -6.43
CA ASN A 68 -8.50 7.80 -5.94
C ASN A 68 -7.19 7.96 -6.71
N SER A 69 -6.80 9.21 -6.95
CA SER A 69 -5.51 9.54 -7.56
C SER A 69 -4.36 9.25 -6.58
N LEU A 70 -3.18 8.95 -7.13
CA LEU A 70 -1.92 8.84 -6.37
C LEU A 70 -1.55 10.13 -5.62
N LYS A 71 -2.14 11.28 -6.00
CA LYS A 71 -1.95 12.56 -5.30
C LYS A 71 -2.73 12.69 -4.00
N CYS A 72 -3.78 11.89 -3.80
CA CYS A 72 -4.67 12.05 -2.65
C CYS A 72 -3.97 11.67 -1.35
N ILE A 73 -3.27 10.53 -1.34
CA ILE A 73 -2.54 10.00 -0.19
C ILE A 73 -1.23 9.42 -0.70
N ASP A 74 -0.12 9.72 -0.01
CA ASP A 74 1.18 9.12 -0.31
C ASP A 74 1.11 7.58 -0.15
N PRO A 75 1.44 6.80 -1.20
CA PRO A 75 1.43 5.35 -1.11
C PRO A 75 2.40 4.79 -0.06
N LEU A 76 3.44 5.53 0.33
CA LEU A 76 4.33 5.15 1.44
C LEU A 76 3.61 5.20 2.79
N LEU A 77 2.63 6.08 2.97
CA LEU A 77 1.75 6.13 4.15
C LEU A 77 0.62 5.08 4.05
N LEU A 78 0.04 4.92 2.86
CA LEU A 78 -1.10 4.02 2.68
C LEU A 78 -0.71 2.55 2.84
N ALA A 79 0.45 2.13 2.36
CA ALA A 79 0.91 0.74 2.45
C ALA A 79 0.88 0.16 3.89
N PRO A 80 1.49 0.80 4.92
CA PRO A 80 1.40 0.30 6.29
C PRO A 80 0.00 0.44 6.90
N THR A 81 -0.78 1.43 6.47
CA THR A 81 -2.19 1.58 6.86
C THR A 81 -3.02 0.38 6.39
N CYS A 82 -2.84 -0.04 5.14
CA CYS A 82 -3.50 -1.23 4.60
C CYS A 82 -3.09 -2.51 5.34
N ILE A 83 -1.81 -2.66 5.71
CA ILE A 83 -1.33 -3.80 6.51
C ILE A 83 -1.98 -3.81 7.89
N PHE A 84 -2.01 -2.66 8.57
CA PHE A 84 -2.63 -2.55 9.88
C PHE A 84 -4.10 -2.92 9.83
N LEU A 85 -4.86 -2.34 8.89
CA LEU A 85 -6.28 -2.64 8.70
C LEU A 85 -6.51 -4.12 8.35
N ALA A 86 -5.73 -4.68 7.41
CA ALA A 86 -5.85 -6.08 7.03
C ALA A 86 -5.56 -7.02 8.21
N SER A 87 -4.56 -6.72 9.04
CA SER A 87 -4.25 -7.54 10.21
C SER A 87 -5.42 -7.62 11.20
N LYS A 88 -6.19 -6.53 11.35
CA LYS A 88 -7.38 -6.49 12.19
C LYS A 88 -8.54 -7.26 11.57
N VAL A 89 -8.79 -7.08 10.28
CA VAL A 89 -9.90 -7.74 9.57
C VAL A 89 -9.70 -9.25 9.46
N GLU A 90 -8.48 -9.71 9.24
CA GLU A 90 -8.14 -11.13 9.15
C GLU A 90 -7.87 -11.77 10.52
N GLU A 91 -8.18 -11.05 11.61
CA GLU A 91 -8.00 -11.49 13.01
C GLU A 91 -6.58 -12.02 13.33
N PHE A 92 -5.57 -11.45 12.68
CA PHE A 92 -4.19 -11.88 12.83
C PHE A 92 -3.42 -11.02 13.84
N GLY A 93 -3.43 -11.48 15.09
CA GLY A 93 -2.55 -10.98 16.16
C GLY A 93 -2.66 -9.48 16.44
N VAL A 94 -1.93 -9.01 17.46
CA VAL A 94 -1.84 -7.57 17.75
C VAL A 94 -0.50 -7.05 17.23
N ILE A 95 -0.54 -6.30 16.14
CA ILE A 95 0.61 -5.48 15.72
C ILE A 95 0.61 -4.23 16.60
N SER A 96 1.65 -4.05 17.41
CA SER A 96 1.80 -2.81 18.18
C SER A 96 2.18 -1.66 17.25
N ASN A 97 1.65 -0.48 17.55
CA ASN A 97 1.92 0.76 16.83
C ASN A 97 3.42 1.05 16.68
N SER A 98 4.18 0.87 17.76
CA SER A 98 5.63 1.03 17.75
C SER A 98 6.30 0.04 16.81
N ARG A 99 5.92 -1.24 16.87
CA ARG A 99 6.48 -2.29 16.01
C ARG A 99 6.20 -2.04 14.54
N LEU A 100 5.00 -1.56 14.19
CA LEU A 100 4.66 -1.21 12.81
C LEU A 100 5.60 -0.12 12.28
N ILE A 101 5.71 1.01 12.99
CA ILE A 101 6.54 2.15 12.58
C ILE A 101 8.01 1.76 12.47
N THR A 102 8.55 1.08 13.48
CA THR A 102 9.96 0.65 13.47
C THR A 102 10.24 -0.31 12.31
N THR A 103 9.29 -1.20 11.99
CA THR A 103 9.44 -2.11 10.85
C THR A 103 9.40 -1.33 9.53
N CYS A 104 8.50 -0.35 9.38
CA CYS A 104 8.47 0.53 8.20
C CYS A 104 9.79 1.27 8.01
N GLN A 105 10.30 1.92 9.05
CA GLN A 105 11.59 2.62 9.00
C GLN A 105 12.72 1.67 8.58
N THR A 106 12.78 0.49 9.18
CA THR A 106 13.83 -0.51 8.90
C THR A 106 13.74 -1.03 7.47
N VAL A 107 12.54 -1.36 6.99
CA VAL A 107 12.33 -1.90 5.64
C VAL A 107 12.64 -0.86 4.58
N ILE A 108 12.16 0.37 4.75
CA ILE A 108 12.40 1.45 3.79
C ILE A 108 13.89 1.77 3.71
N LYS A 109 14.56 1.90 4.86
CA LYS A 109 16.01 2.19 4.91
C LYS A 109 16.85 1.05 4.32
N ASN A 110 16.59 -0.19 4.70
CA ASN A 110 17.48 -1.31 4.38
C ASN A 110 17.17 -1.97 3.04
N LYS A 111 15.90 -2.09 2.65
CA LYS A 111 15.49 -2.79 1.42
C LYS A 111 15.14 -1.84 0.28
N PHE A 112 14.71 -0.62 0.58
CA PHE A 112 14.26 0.35 -0.42
C PHE A 112 15.04 1.67 -0.38
N GLY A 113 16.22 1.69 0.25
CA GLY A 113 17.07 2.89 0.36
C GLY A 113 17.56 3.43 -0.99
N TYR A 114 17.54 2.61 -2.04
CA TYR A 114 17.82 3.04 -3.41
C TYR A 114 16.70 3.90 -4.00
N ALA A 115 15.45 3.72 -3.54
CA ALA A 115 14.28 4.46 -4.00
C ALA A 115 13.95 5.63 -3.06
N TYR A 116 14.20 5.46 -1.75
CA TYR A 116 13.97 6.48 -0.74
C TYR A 116 15.27 6.78 0.00
N THR A 117 15.86 7.93 -0.30
CA THR A 117 17.05 8.44 0.39
C THR A 117 16.73 9.06 1.75
N GLN A 118 15.48 9.47 1.96
CA GLN A 118 14.99 10.03 3.23
C GLN A 118 14.41 8.93 4.13
N GLU A 119 14.55 9.12 5.45
CA GLU A 119 13.93 8.22 6.42
C GLU A 119 12.40 8.27 6.32
N PHE A 120 11.73 7.16 6.66
CA PHE A 120 10.27 7.05 6.62
C PHE A 120 9.63 8.22 7.38
N PRO A 121 8.92 9.14 6.69
CA PRO A 121 8.59 10.45 7.26
C PRO A 121 7.35 10.44 8.15
N TYR A 122 6.59 9.33 8.15
CA TYR A 122 5.31 9.25 8.82
C TYR A 122 5.42 8.74 10.25
N ARG A 123 4.67 9.38 11.15
CA ARG A 123 4.46 8.94 12.54
C ARG A 123 3.17 8.14 12.64
N ILE A 124 2.99 7.48 13.79
CA ILE A 124 1.81 6.64 14.03
C ILE A 124 0.48 7.39 13.87
N ASN A 125 0.40 8.64 14.28
CA ASN A 125 -0.81 9.46 14.18
C ASN A 125 -1.20 9.79 12.72
N HIS A 126 -0.37 9.47 11.75
CA HIS A 126 -0.73 9.59 10.33
C HIS A 126 -1.33 8.29 9.78
N ILE A 127 -1.07 7.15 10.43
CA ILE A 127 -1.54 5.81 10.04
C ILE A 127 -2.88 5.46 10.70
N LEU A 128 -3.13 6.01 11.90
CA LEU A 128 -4.30 5.77 12.75
C LEU A 128 -5.26 6.97 12.76
#